data_AF-A0A7C0YT11-F1
#
_entry.id   AF-A0A7C0YT11-F1
#
_cell.length_a   1.000
_cell.length_b   1.000
_cell.length_c   1.000
_cell.angle_alpha   90.00
_cell.angle_beta   90.00
_cell.angle_gamma   90.00
#
_symmetry.space_group_name_H-M   'P 1'
#
loop_
_entity.id
_entity.type
_entity.pdbx_description
1 polymer ?
#
loop_
_entity_poly.entity_id
_entity_poly.type
_entity_poly.pdbx_seq_one_letter_code
_entity_poly.pdbx_strand_id
1 'polypeptide(L)'
;FITVLFSCLLALGAFYLGCFGGADAKAIIFLAVTLPFYPQFLPSPFFGLSPLGRFCLPLALLVTSLLAELLFACYLFLLNIKDLLTGKKLFKDLKGAPPLKKLALLFSGRYFSREELEHKKFWLPLEQVDTDGQIQITLLPNYEFCEIELEKLKKKLSHIWVTPGLPLLVFMFLGIFLLIFLGDPFKFFIDLLM
;
A
#
# COMPACT_ATOMS: atom_id res chain seq x y z
N PHE A 1 8.62 18.67 21.85
CA PHE A 1 8.78 19.67 20.78
C PHE A 1 9.60 19.16 19.59
N ILE A 2 10.84 18.67 19.78
CA ILE A 2 11.68 18.20 18.66
C ILE A 2 11.01 17.07 17.86
N THR A 3 10.48 16.04 18.52
CA THR A 3 9.75 14.92 17.89
C THR A 3 8.56 15.38 17.04
N VAL A 4 7.80 16.36 17.54
CA VAL A 4 6.63 16.92 16.87
C VAL A 4 7.06 17.62 15.58
N LEU A 5 8.05 18.53 15.69
CA LEU A 5 8.57 19.28 14.55
C LEU A 5 9.14 18.33 13.48
N PHE A 6 9.96 17.37 13.91
CA PHE A 6 10.53 16.36 13.01
C PHE A 6 9.44 15.57 12.27
N SER A 7 8.42 15.09 12.99
CA SER A 7 7.33 14.30 12.39
C SER A 7 6.48 15.13 11.42
N CYS A 8 6.22 16.40 11.74
CA CYS A 8 5.51 17.31 10.85
C CYS A 8 6.32 17.60 9.58
N LEU A 9 7.62 17.88 9.70
CA LEU A 9 8.50 18.11 8.56
C LEU A 9 8.61 16.87 7.68
N LEU A 10 8.71 15.68 8.28
CA LEU A 10 8.71 14.41 7.57
C LEU A 10 7.41 14.20 6.80
N ALA A 11 6.26 14.44 7.44
CA ALA A 11 4.95 14.28 6.81
C ALA A 11 4.74 15.24 5.63
N LEU A 12 5.11 16.51 5.80
CA LEU A 12 5.04 17.50 4.74
C LEU A 12 6.02 17.19 3.61
N GLY A 13 7.26 16.83 3.95
CA GLY A 13 8.28 16.45 2.97
C GLY A 13 7.84 15.27 2.11
N ALA A 14 7.35 14.19 2.72
CA ALA A 14 6.83 13.03 2.00
C ALA A 14 5.60 13.36 1.15
N PHE A 15 4.71 14.26 1.60
CA PHE A 15 3.60 14.75 0.78
C PHE A 15 4.07 15.52 -0.45
N TYR A 16 4.97 16.49 -0.29
CA TYR A 16 5.48 17.30 -1.41
C TYR A 16 6.35 16.51 -2.38
N LEU A 17 6.98 15.43 -1.91
CA LEU A 17 7.71 14.47 -2.75
C LEU A 17 6.78 13.46 -3.46
N GLY A 18 5.48 13.47 -3.18
CA GLY A 18 4.51 12.58 -3.80
C GLY A 18 4.54 11.14 -3.26
N CYS A 19 5.11 10.91 -2.08
CA CYS A 19 5.18 9.57 -1.48
C CYS A 19 3.82 9.05 -0.99
N PHE A 20 2.94 9.94 -0.50
CA PHE A 20 1.58 9.62 -0.07
C PHE A 20 0.65 10.83 -0.15
N GLY A 21 -0.66 10.60 0.04
CA GLY A 21 -1.69 11.61 -0.14
C GLY A 21 -1.75 12.66 0.99
N GLY A 22 -2.42 13.77 0.71
CA GLY A 22 -2.57 14.85 1.70
C GLY A 22 -3.38 14.44 2.94
N ALA A 23 -4.26 13.44 2.81
CA ALA A 23 -4.97 12.86 3.95
C ALA A 23 -4.01 12.12 4.90
N ASP A 24 -3.09 11.32 4.35
CA ASP A 24 -2.11 10.57 5.13
C ASP A 24 -1.16 11.52 5.86
N ALA A 25 -0.70 12.58 5.18
CA ALA A 25 0.14 13.62 5.77
C ALA A 25 -0.53 14.29 6.98
N LYS A 26 -1.81 14.65 6.84
CA LYS A 26 -2.60 15.27 7.92
C LYS A 26 -2.79 14.31 9.09
N ALA A 27 -2.98 13.02 8.85
CA ALA A 27 -3.08 12.02 9.91
C ALA A 27 -1.78 11.90 10.72
N ILE A 28 -0.62 11.89 10.06
CA ILE A 28 0.69 11.86 10.72
C ILE A 28 0.93 13.14 11.53
N ILE A 29 0.61 14.31 10.97
CA ILE A 29 0.73 15.60 11.67
C ILE A 29 -0.18 15.63 12.91
N PHE A 30 -1.44 15.19 12.76
CA PHE A 30 -2.39 15.10 13.86
C PHE A 30 -1.84 14.21 14.98
N LEU A 31 -1.31 13.04 14.63
CA LEU A 31 -0.71 12.13 15.60
C LEU A 31 0.54 12.73 16.25
N ALA A 32 1.39 13.43 15.48
CA ALA A 32 2.57 14.09 16.02
C ALA A 32 2.23 15.15 17.07
N VAL A 33 1.15 15.88 16.89
CA VAL A 33 0.71 16.92 17.84
C VAL A 33 0.02 16.31 19.05
N THR A 34 -0.81 15.28 18.85
CA THR A 34 -1.64 14.69 19.92
C THR A 34 -0.90 13.64 20.74
N LEU A 35 -0.16 12.74 20.08
CA LEU A 35 0.53 11.60 20.67
C LEU A 35 1.97 11.47 20.12
N PRO A 36 2.88 12.41 20.43
CA PRO A 36 4.27 12.35 19.97
C PRO A 36 5.06 11.17 20.56
N PHE A 37 4.64 10.67 21.72
CA PHE A 37 5.28 9.61 22.47
C PHE A 37 4.26 8.52 22.79
N TYR A 38 4.75 7.31 23.08
CA TYR A 38 3.87 6.24 23.53
C TYR A 38 3.15 6.64 24.84
N PRO A 39 1.80 6.65 24.88
CA PRO A 39 1.07 7.07 26.07
C PRO A 39 1.27 6.10 27.23
N GLN A 40 1.54 6.62 28.43
CA GLN A 40 1.79 5.81 29.62
C GLN A 40 0.54 5.06 30.13
N PHE A 41 -0.66 5.51 29.76
CA PHE A 41 -1.91 4.85 30.14
C PHE A 41 -2.26 3.64 29.26
N LEU A 42 -1.53 3.43 28.16
CA LEU A 42 -1.70 2.25 27.31
C LEU A 42 -0.94 1.04 27.89
N PRO A 43 -1.45 -0.19 27.67
CA PRO A 43 -0.78 -1.39 28.14
C PRO A 43 0.60 -1.53 27.51
N SER A 44 1.55 -2.15 28.22
CA SER A 44 2.81 -2.54 27.59
C SER A 44 2.53 -3.58 26.50
N PRO A 45 2.99 -3.35 25.25
CA PRO A 45 2.77 -4.31 24.17
C PRO A 45 3.51 -5.63 24.42
N PHE A 46 2.99 -6.72 23.86
CA PHE A 46 3.45 -8.08 24.11
C PHE A 46 4.95 -8.31 23.82
N PHE A 47 5.45 -7.80 22.69
CA PHE A 47 6.86 -7.87 22.31
C PHE A 47 7.67 -6.62 22.72
N GLY A 48 7.04 -5.70 23.44
CA GLY A 48 7.64 -4.43 23.84
C GLY A 48 7.79 -3.42 22.70
N LEU A 49 8.37 -2.28 23.03
CA LEU A 49 8.65 -1.20 22.08
C LEU A 49 10.16 -1.04 21.90
N SER A 50 10.58 -0.63 20.71
CA SER A 50 11.91 -0.11 20.46
C SER A 50 12.07 1.28 21.08
N PRO A 51 13.30 1.81 21.17
CA PRO A 51 13.50 3.22 21.49
C PRO A 51 12.70 4.15 20.56
N LEU A 52 12.59 3.79 19.28
CA LEU A 52 11.83 4.55 18.30
C LEU A 52 10.33 4.60 18.65
N GLY A 53 9.73 3.45 18.97
CA GLY A 53 8.33 3.35 19.40
C GLY A 53 8.01 4.15 20.66
N ARG A 54 8.98 4.24 21.59
CA ARG A 54 8.82 5.04 22.81
C ARG A 54 8.95 6.55 22.56
N PHE A 55 9.97 6.97 21.81
CA PHE A 55 10.37 8.38 21.70
C PHE A 55 9.83 9.11 20.46
N CYS A 56 9.33 8.39 19.46
CA CYS A 56 8.75 8.97 18.25
C CYS A 56 7.63 8.07 17.71
N LEU A 57 6.47 8.13 18.37
CA LEU A 57 5.32 7.30 18.01
C LEU A 57 4.86 7.50 16.55
N PRO A 58 4.79 8.71 15.97
CA PRO A 58 4.37 8.89 14.58
C PRO A 58 5.30 8.20 13.58
N LEU A 59 6.61 8.23 13.82
CA LEU A 59 7.57 7.56 12.95
C LEU A 59 7.50 6.04 13.12
N ALA A 60 7.40 5.54 14.35
CA ALA A 60 7.20 4.12 14.60
C ALA A 60 5.91 3.59 13.94
N LEU A 61 4.84 4.38 13.97
CA LEU A 61 3.60 4.06 13.26
C LEU A 61 3.82 4.03 11.76
N LEU A 62 4.43 5.06 11.19
CA LEU A 62 4.70 5.13 9.75
C LEU A 62 5.46 3.88 9.28
N VAL A 63 6.55 3.51 9.96
CA VAL A 63 7.31 2.30 9.62
C VAL A 63 6.42 1.05 9.74
N THR A 64 5.70 0.89 10.85
CA THR A 64 4.83 -0.27 11.07
C THR A 64 3.78 -0.40 9.97
N SER A 65 3.27 0.74 9.50
CA SER A 65 2.28 0.82 8.42
C SER A 65 2.89 0.44 7.07
N LEU A 66 4.08 0.95 6.76
CA LEU A 66 4.82 0.59 5.55
C LEU A 66 5.19 -0.89 5.52
N LEU A 67 5.51 -1.48 6.67
CA LEU A 67 5.75 -2.92 6.77
C LEU A 67 4.45 -3.71 6.52
N ALA A 68 3.33 -3.27 7.09
CA ALA A 68 2.03 -3.90 6.84
C ALA A 68 1.63 -3.81 5.35
N GLU A 69 1.88 -2.68 4.70
CA GLU A 69 1.68 -2.48 3.27
C GLU A 69 2.60 -3.40 2.44
N LEU A 70 3.88 -3.52 2.81
CA LEU A 70 4.82 -4.44 2.18
C LEU A 70 4.36 -5.91 2.31
N LEU A 71 3.88 -6.32 3.49
CA LEU A 71 3.32 -7.66 3.70
C LEU A 71 2.06 -7.88 2.84
N PHE A 72 1.23 -6.86 2.66
CA PHE A 72 0.09 -6.92 1.76
C PHE A 72 0.50 -7.07 0.29
N ALA A 73 1.53 -6.35 -0.16
CA ALA A 73 2.10 -6.53 -1.50
C ALA A 73 2.67 -7.95 -1.69
N CYS A 74 3.37 -8.49 -0.69
CA CYS A 74 3.82 -9.88 -0.68
C CYS A 74 2.65 -10.86 -0.74
N TYR A 75 1.55 -10.59 -0.02
CA TYR A 75 0.33 -11.38 -0.10
C TYR A 75 -0.26 -11.38 -1.52
N LEU A 76 -0.37 -10.22 -2.16
CA LEU A 76 -0.82 -10.13 -3.57
C LEU A 76 0.09 -10.95 -4.50
N PHE A 77 1.41 -10.84 -4.32
CA PHE A 77 2.38 -11.63 -5.06
C PHE A 77 2.12 -13.13 -4.92
N LEU A 78 1.97 -13.65 -3.70
CA LEU A 78 1.69 -15.07 -3.46
C LEU A 78 0.38 -15.52 -4.13
N LEU A 79 -0.66 -14.69 -4.13
CA LEU A 79 -1.91 -14.99 -4.84
C LEU A 79 -1.71 -15.07 -6.35
N ASN A 80 -0.92 -14.16 -6.93
CA ASN A 80 -0.60 -14.19 -8.35
C ASN A 80 0.28 -15.38 -8.72
N ILE A 81 1.22 -15.79 -7.86
CA ILE A 81 1.99 -17.02 -8.05
C ILE A 81 1.07 -18.25 -8.02
N LYS A 82 0.13 -18.31 -7.07
CA LYS A 82 -0.88 -19.37 -7.03
C LYS A 82 -1.69 -19.42 -8.34
N ASP A 83 -2.15 -18.27 -8.83
CA ASP A 83 -2.88 -18.17 -10.09
C ASP A 83 -2.04 -18.68 -11.28
N LEU A 84 -0.74 -18.34 -11.33
CA LEU A 84 0.18 -18.83 -12.36
C LEU A 84 0.39 -20.35 -12.29
N LEU A 85 0.53 -20.91 -11.08
CA LEU A 85 0.68 -22.35 -10.85
C LEU A 85 -0.58 -23.13 -11.25
N THR A 86 -1.78 -22.52 -11.13
CA THR A 86 -3.04 -23.11 -11.63
C THR A 86 -3.20 -23.04 -13.15
N GLY A 87 -2.23 -22.47 -13.87
CA GLY A 87 -2.23 -22.37 -15.32
C GLY A 87 -2.92 -21.13 -15.90
N LYS A 88 -3.29 -20.14 -15.06
CA LYS A 88 -3.85 -18.88 -15.56
C LYS A 88 -2.80 -18.11 -16.37
N LYS A 89 -3.19 -17.63 -17.55
CA LYS A 89 -2.33 -16.86 -18.46
C LYS A 89 -2.35 -15.37 -18.13
N LEU A 90 -1.77 -14.99 -16.99
CA LEU A 90 -1.79 -13.63 -16.41
C LEU A 90 -1.27 -12.51 -17.33
N PHE A 91 -0.42 -12.82 -18.31
CA PHE A 91 0.24 -11.84 -19.19
C PHE A 91 -0.12 -12.01 -20.66
N LYS A 92 -1.26 -12.65 -20.98
CA LYS A 92 -1.65 -12.96 -22.36
C LYS A 92 -1.74 -11.71 -23.24
N ASP A 93 -2.28 -10.64 -22.69
CA ASP A 93 -2.55 -9.38 -23.39
C ASP A 93 -1.38 -8.39 -23.30
N LEU A 94 -0.34 -8.72 -22.52
CA LEU A 94 0.83 -7.87 -22.21
C LEU A 94 2.14 -8.40 -22.81
N LYS A 95 2.10 -8.98 -24.01
CA LYS A 95 3.26 -9.65 -24.63
C LYS A 95 4.47 -8.71 -24.82
N GLY A 96 4.24 -7.43 -25.13
CA GLY A 96 5.30 -6.43 -25.33
C GLY A 96 5.83 -5.77 -24.05
N ALA A 97 5.27 -6.07 -22.88
CA ALA A 97 5.68 -5.39 -21.64
C ALA A 97 7.04 -5.90 -21.12
N PRO A 98 7.91 -5.01 -20.63
CA PRO A 98 9.20 -5.38 -20.06
C PRO A 98 9.02 -6.23 -18.80
N PRO A 99 9.97 -7.16 -18.51
CA PRO A 99 9.86 -8.09 -17.40
C PRO A 99 9.73 -7.39 -16.04
N LEU A 100 10.37 -6.24 -15.86
CA LEU A 100 10.27 -5.45 -14.63
C LEU A 100 8.85 -4.93 -14.39
N LYS A 101 8.14 -4.48 -15.44
CA LYS A 101 6.72 -4.07 -15.30
C LYS A 101 5.82 -5.27 -14.97
N LYS A 102 6.09 -6.44 -15.57
CA LYS A 102 5.36 -7.68 -15.22
C LYS A 102 5.60 -8.09 -13.78
N LEU A 103 6.84 -7.96 -13.29
CA LEU A 103 7.16 -8.20 -11.88
C LEU A 103 6.43 -7.21 -10.97
N ALA A 104 6.44 -5.93 -11.30
CA ALA A 104 5.72 -4.91 -10.54
C ALA A 104 4.22 -5.20 -10.43
N LEU A 105 3.57 -5.63 -11.52
CA LEU A 105 2.16 -6.04 -11.52
C LEU A 105 1.86 -7.17 -10.53
N LEU A 106 2.78 -8.12 -10.36
CA LEU A 106 2.58 -9.22 -9.42
C LEU A 106 2.49 -8.74 -7.96
N PHE A 107 3.16 -7.65 -7.61
CA PHE A 107 3.11 -7.07 -6.26
C PHE A 107 2.01 -6.03 -6.09
N SER A 108 1.67 -5.29 -7.14
CA SER A 108 0.76 -4.14 -7.05
C SER A 108 -0.70 -4.45 -7.37
N GLY A 109 -0.99 -5.58 -8.04
CA GLY A 109 -2.34 -5.84 -8.54
C GLY A 109 -2.73 -7.30 -8.60
N ARG A 110 -3.93 -7.54 -9.13
CA ARG A 110 -4.53 -8.85 -9.40
C ARG A 110 -5.13 -8.87 -10.79
N TYR A 111 -5.14 -10.05 -11.40
CA TYR A 111 -5.74 -10.30 -12.70
C TYR A 111 -7.14 -10.89 -12.52
N PHE A 112 -8.18 -10.07 -12.70
CA PHE A 112 -9.57 -10.48 -12.52
C PHE A 112 -10.31 -10.53 -13.85
N SER A 113 -11.33 -11.39 -13.94
CA SER A 113 -12.27 -11.36 -15.06
C SER A 113 -13.19 -10.13 -14.95
N ARG A 114 -13.76 -9.70 -16.07
CA ARG A 114 -14.76 -8.61 -16.10
C ARG A 114 -15.95 -8.87 -15.16
N GLU A 115 -16.36 -10.12 -15.02
CA GLU A 115 -17.50 -10.56 -14.18
C GLU A 115 -17.15 -10.43 -12.69
N GLU A 116 -15.93 -10.82 -12.30
CA GLU A 116 -15.45 -10.67 -10.92
C GLU A 116 -15.34 -9.20 -10.51
N LEU A 117 -15.07 -8.30 -11.47
CA LEU A 117 -14.95 -6.87 -11.25
C LEU A 117 -16.30 -6.15 -11.07
N GLU A 118 -17.41 -6.70 -11.56
CA GLU A 118 -18.74 -6.09 -11.38
C GLU A 118 -19.15 -6.02 -9.90
N HIS A 119 -18.66 -6.97 -9.10
CA HIS A 119 -18.97 -7.04 -7.66
C HIS A 119 -17.94 -6.31 -6.78
N LYS A 120 -16.91 -5.68 -7.36
CA LYS A 120 -15.76 -5.12 -6.62
C LYS A 120 -15.59 -3.62 -6.90
N LYS A 121 -16.09 -2.78 -5.98
CA LYS A 121 -16.16 -1.31 -6.14
C LYS A 121 -14.85 -0.51 -5.90
N PHE A 122 -13.80 -1.11 -5.34
CA PHE A 122 -12.58 -0.39 -4.91
C PHE A 122 -11.30 -0.83 -5.64
N TRP A 123 -11.43 -1.24 -6.89
CA TRP A 123 -10.32 -1.74 -7.71
C TRP A 123 -10.10 -0.81 -8.91
N LEU A 124 -8.86 -0.35 -9.07
CA LEU A 124 -8.46 0.59 -10.11
C LEU A 124 -7.73 -0.19 -11.21
N PRO A 125 -7.98 0.07 -12.50
CA PRO A 125 -7.27 -0.60 -13.57
C PRO A 125 -5.79 -0.18 -13.59
N LEU A 126 -4.89 -1.17 -13.75
CA LEU A 126 -3.46 -0.97 -13.99
C LEU A 126 -3.11 -1.03 -15.48
N GLU A 127 -4.12 -1.13 -16.32
CA GLU A 127 -4.03 -1.15 -17.78
C GLU A 127 -4.77 0.06 -18.32
N GLN A 128 -4.27 0.64 -19.40
CA GLN A 128 -4.92 1.74 -20.10
C GLN A 128 -4.91 1.45 -21.60
N VAL A 129 -5.95 1.93 -22.27
CA VAL A 129 -6.06 1.85 -23.74
C VAL A 129 -5.49 3.14 -24.31
N ASP A 130 -4.39 3.01 -25.04
CA ASP A 130 -3.72 4.11 -25.73
C ASP A 130 -4.58 4.66 -26.90
N THR A 131 -4.22 5.82 -27.44
CA THR A 131 -4.90 6.46 -28.58
C THR A 131 -4.92 5.55 -29.83
N ASP A 132 -3.89 4.74 -30.01
CA ASP A 132 -3.77 3.75 -31.09
C ASP A 132 -4.52 2.43 -30.78
N GLY A 133 -5.23 2.38 -29.66
CA GLY A 133 -6.01 1.23 -29.23
C GLY A 133 -5.20 0.08 -28.62
N GLN A 134 -3.89 0.23 -28.46
CA GLN A 134 -3.00 -0.72 -27.79
C GLN A 134 -3.16 -0.65 -26.26
N ILE A 135 -2.89 -1.77 -25.58
CA ILE A 135 -2.98 -1.86 -24.12
C ILE A 135 -1.59 -1.57 -23.54
N GLN A 136 -1.50 -0.55 -22.69
CA GLN A 136 -0.29 -0.21 -21.96
C GLN A 136 -0.49 -0.41 -20.45
N ILE A 137 0.59 -0.77 -19.76
CA ILE A 137 0.59 -0.91 -18.29
C ILE A 137 0.88 0.45 -17.66
N THR A 138 -0.03 0.88 -16.80
CA THR A 138 0.08 2.08 -15.98
C THR A 138 0.11 1.68 -14.52
N LEU A 139 1.30 1.80 -13.90
CA LEU A 139 1.50 1.45 -12.48
C LEU A 139 0.91 2.49 -11.51
N LEU A 140 0.66 3.70 -12.00
CA LEU A 140 0.09 4.81 -11.24
C LEU A 140 -1.24 5.20 -11.91
N PRO A 141 -2.35 4.56 -11.53
CA PRO A 141 -3.64 4.80 -12.17
C PRO A 141 -4.09 6.24 -11.91
N ASN A 142 -4.74 6.85 -12.91
CA ASN A 142 -5.38 8.13 -12.72
C ASN A 142 -6.75 7.94 -12.06
N TYR A 143 -6.87 8.42 -10.81
CA TYR A 143 -8.10 8.30 -10.03
C TYR A 143 -9.30 9.03 -10.66
N GLU A 144 -9.08 10.11 -11.42
CA GLU A 144 -10.16 10.89 -12.03
C GLU A 144 -10.82 10.18 -13.21
N PHE A 145 -10.05 9.40 -13.98
CA PHE A 145 -10.51 8.73 -15.20
C PHE A 145 -10.70 7.23 -15.04
N CYS A 146 -10.62 6.75 -13.80
CA CYS A 146 -10.60 5.33 -13.46
C CYS A 146 -11.83 4.57 -14.00
N GLU A 147 -13.04 5.09 -13.79
CA GLU A 147 -14.28 4.43 -14.22
C GLU A 147 -14.37 4.35 -15.75
N ILE A 148 -14.00 5.43 -16.43
CA ILE A 148 -14.03 5.53 -17.89
C ILE A 148 -13.04 4.53 -18.52
N GLU A 149 -11.84 4.43 -17.95
CA GLU A 149 -10.82 3.48 -18.41
C GLU A 149 -11.24 2.03 -18.15
N LEU A 150 -11.79 1.76 -16.97
CA LEU A 150 -12.29 0.43 -16.62
C LEU A 150 -13.41 -0.02 -17.56
N GLU A 151 -14.35 0.85 -17.92
CA GLU A 151 -15.40 0.54 -18.89
C GLU A 151 -14.85 0.27 -20.29
N LYS A 152 -13.87 1.05 -20.75
CA LYS A 152 -13.20 0.83 -22.05
C LYS A 152 -12.50 -0.53 -22.08
N LEU A 153 -11.83 -0.91 -20.99
CA LEU A 153 -11.15 -2.20 -20.87
C LEU A 153 -12.13 -3.36 -20.81
N LYS A 154 -13.24 -3.24 -20.06
CA LYS A 154 -14.29 -4.28 -19.98
C LYS A 154 -14.91 -4.60 -21.35
N LYS A 155 -14.94 -3.64 -22.27
CA LYS A 155 -15.43 -3.84 -23.65
C LYS A 155 -14.43 -4.58 -24.55
N LYS A 156 -13.12 -4.45 -24.29
CA LYS A 156 -12.05 -5.04 -25.13
C LYS A 156 -11.48 -6.34 -24.56
N LEU A 157 -11.49 -6.50 -23.25
CA LEU A 157 -10.77 -7.56 -22.54
C LEU A 157 -11.72 -8.39 -21.68
N SER A 158 -11.43 -9.69 -21.62
CA SER A 158 -12.12 -10.62 -20.72
C SER A 158 -11.57 -10.55 -19.29
N HIS A 159 -10.28 -10.23 -19.16
CA HIS A 159 -9.55 -10.15 -17.90
C HIS A 159 -8.69 -8.90 -17.89
N ILE A 160 -8.58 -8.25 -16.73
CA ILE A 160 -7.98 -6.94 -16.57
C ILE A 160 -7.09 -6.96 -15.33
N TRP A 161 -5.92 -6.34 -15.41
CA TRP A 161 -5.10 -6.07 -14.24
C TRP A 161 -5.67 -4.91 -13.45
N VAL A 162 -5.90 -5.12 -12.16
CA VAL A 162 -6.41 -4.10 -11.25
C VAL A 162 -5.62 -4.06 -9.95
N THR A 163 -5.50 -2.89 -9.34
CA THR A 163 -4.89 -2.67 -8.03
C THR A 163 -5.97 -2.30 -7.00
N PRO A 164 -5.85 -2.76 -5.75
CA PRO A 164 -6.73 -2.27 -4.69
C PRO A 164 -6.37 -0.80 -4.38
N GLY A 165 -7.34 0.10 -4.43
CA GLY A 165 -7.16 1.52 -4.11
C GLY A 165 -7.06 1.80 -2.60
N LEU A 166 -6.29 1.00 -1.86
CA LEU A 166 -6.18 1.11 -0.40
C LEU A 166 -5.25 2.27 -0.02
N PRO A 167 -5.72 3.29 0.71
CA PRO A 167 -4.87 4.37 1.16
C PRO A 167 -3.96 3.90 2.31
N LEU A 168 -2.79 4.54 2.46
CA LEU A 168 -1.85 4.30 3.56
C LEU A 168 -2.54 4.41 4.94
N LEU A 169 -3.56 5.26 5.05
CA LEU A 169 -4.41 5.39 6.22
C LEU A 169 -4.97 4.06 6.77
N VAL A 170 -5.33 3.10 5.90
CA VAL A 170 -5.82 1.78 6.35
C VAL A 170 -4.71 1.01 7.04
N PHE A 171 -3.49 1.07 6.51
CA PHE A 171 -2.32 0.45 7.13
C PHE A 171 -1.87 1.19 8.39
N MET A 172 -2.02 2.52 8.45
CA MET A 172 -1.83 3.29 9.69
C MET A 172 -2.82 2.90 10.77
N PHE A 173 -4.09 2.72 10.42
CA PHE A 173 -5.07 2.25 11.37
C PHE A 173 -4.68 0.88 11.93
N LEU A 174 -4.35 -0.09 11.06
CA LEU A 174 -3.86 -1.40 11.50
C LEU A 174 -2.58 -1.31 12.32
N GLY A 175 -1.64 -0.45 11.91
CA GLY A 175 -0.37 -0.21 12.58
C GLY A 175 -0.54 0.27 14.02
N ILE A 176 -1.58 1.06 14.31
CA ILE A 176 -1.89 1.46 15.69
C ILE A 176 -2.25 0.24 16.54
N PHE A 177 -3.11 -0.67 16.04
CA PHE A 177 -3.43 -1.91 16.75
C PHE A 177 -2.17 -2.75 16.97
N LEU A 178 -1.32 -2.90 15.95
CA LEU A 178 -0.07 -3.63 16.07
C LEU A 178 0.81 -3.01 17.16
N LEU A 179 1.01 -1.69 17.16
CA LEU A 179 1.82 -0.99 18.15
C LEU A 179 1.30 -1.12 19.59
N ILE A 180 -0.02 -1.07 19.77
CA ILE A 180 -0.63 -1.12 21.11
C ILE A 180 -0.56 -2.55 21.69
N PHE A 181 -0.89 -3.56 20.88
CA PHE A 181 -1.05 -4.93 21.38
C PHE A 181 0.22 -5.77 21.23
N LEU A 182 0.90 -5.66 20.09
CA LEU A 182 2.06 -6.49 19.75
C LEU A 182 3.37 -5.74 20.00
N GLY A 183 3.42 -4.45 19.67
CA GLY A 183 4.63 -3.63 19.73
C GLY A 183 5.06 -3.17 18.35
N ASP A 184 6.23 -2.54 18.25
CA ASP A 184 6.78 -2.16 16.96
C ASP A 184 7.64 -3.27 16.34
N PRO A 185 7.57 -3.51 15.01
CA PRO A 185 8.38 -4.52 14.35
C PRO A 185 9.89 -4.28 14.47
N PHE A 186 10.30 -3.02 14.66
CA PHE A 186 11.71 -2.66 14.83
C PHE A 186 12.32 -3.32 16.07
N LYS A 187 11.57 -3.43 17.17
CA LYS A 187 11.99 -4.16 18.36
C LYS A 187 12.31 -5.61 18.05
N PHE A 188 11.44 -6.28 17.30
CA PHE A 188 11.66 -7.66 16.86
C PHE A 188 12.92 -7.80 16.00
N PHE A 189 13.14 -6.89 15.04
CA PHE A 189 14.36 -6.90 14.23
C PHE A 189 15.64 -6.68 15.05
N ILE A 190 15.60 -5.76 16.02
CA ILE A 190 16.74 -5.51 16.91
C ILE A 190 17.05 -6.75 17.75
N ASP A 191 16.03 -7.38 18.34
CA ASP A 191 16.21 -8.59 19.16
C ASP A 191 16.72 -9.78 18.34
N LEU A 192 16.41 -9.86 17.05
CA LEU A 192 16.93 -10.92 16.16
C LEU A 192 18.41 -10.71 15.80
N LEU A 193 18.88 -9.46 15.79
CA LEU A 193 20.24 -9.09 15.39
C LEU A 193 21.25 -9.11 16.55
N MET A 194 20.78 -9.08 17.80
CA MET A 194 21.58 -9.06 19.03
C MET A 194 21.58 -10.41 19.75
#